data_AF-A0A817RSU4-F1
#
_entry.id   AF-A0A817RSU4-F1
#
_cell.length_a   1.000
_cell.length_b   1.000
_cell.length_c   1.000
_cell.angle_alpha   90.00
_cell.angle_beta   90.00
_cell.angle_gamma   90.00
#
_symmetry.space_group_name_H-M   'P 1'
#
loop_
_entity.id
_entity.type
_entity.pdbx_description
1 polymer ?
#
loop_
_entity_poly.entity_id
_entity_poly.type
_entity_poly.pdbx_seq_one_letter_code
_entity_poly.pdbx_strand_id
1 'polypeptide(L)'
;VECPKQICFQYLKKLHLNKKYFNTRHNKCYCSICYKPSEPKVLPVVNPKYTVPIDWVSFGIQVDKAFASNNQIFKKWYTTFYGTSKDKLNDIIHNRFIPFPGDDLLSGRKFTLNLPDQHHIYTSPSINYSSLDHVSPADKVDINNQWYDFQVVLQCKQNPAYIEKKSSGKPNVCNLLPDAKIQWKTDQRSSVVPCSLLIRATKRSTV
;
A
#
# COMPACT_ATOMS: atom_id res chain seq x y z
N VAL A 1 0.04 6.10 -24.24
CA VAL A 1 0.22 5.96 -22.77
C VAL A 1 1.65 5.51 -22.53
N GLU A 2 2.42 6.22 -21.71
CA GLU A 2 3.81 5.85 -21.37
C GLU A 2 3.85 4.93 -20.15
N CYS A 3 4.85 4.06 -20.05
CA CYS A 3 5.02 3.19 -18.89
C CYS A 3 5.57 3.97 -17.68
N PRO A 4 4.88 3.99 -16.52
CA PRO A 4 5.28 4.81 -15.38
C PRO A 4 6.46 4.24 -14.57
N LYS A 5 7.06 3.10 -14.97
CA LYS A 5 8.15 2.45 -14.22
C LYS A 5 9.30 3.40 -13.92
N GLN A 6 9.76 4.13 -14.93
CA GLN A 6 10.95 4.98 -14.82
C GLN A 6 10.69 6.16 -13.88
N ILE A 7 9.55 6.84 -14.05
CA ILE A 7 9.19 7.99 -13.22
C ILE A 7 8.92 7.58 -11.76
N CYS A 8 8.23 6.45 -11.54
CA CYS A 8 8.03 5.91 -10.18
C CYS A 8 9.36 5.48 -9.54
N PHE A 9 10.32 4.97 -10.31
CA PHE A 9 11.65 4.64 -9.79
C PHE A 9 12.49 5.88 -9.44
N GLN A 10 12.37 6.96 -10.21
CA GLN A 10 12.98 8.25 -9.86
C GLN A 10 12.39 8.81 -8.57
N TYR A 11 11.06 8.75 -8.40
CA TYR A 11 10.42 9.15 -7.15
C TYR A 11 10.83 8.25 -5.97
N LEU A 12 10.93 6.92 -6.16
CA LEU A 12 11.43 6.01 -5.13
C LEU A 12 12.83 6.41 -4.62
N LYS A 13 13.72 6.88 -5.51
CA LYS A 13 15.04 7.39 -5.11
C LYS A 13 14.93 8.67 -4.27
N LYS A 14 14.00 9.57 -4.59
CA LYS A 14 13.73 10.81 -3.84
C LYS A 14 13.13 10.55 -2.45
N LEU A 15 12.53 9.39 -2.21
CA LEU A 15 12.03 9.01 -0.89
C LEU A 15 13.17 8.68 0.11
N HIS A 16 14.42 8.56 -0.35
CA HIS A 16 15.60 8.26 0.48
C HIS A 16 15.46 7.00 1.36
N LEU A 17 14.63 6.04 0.94
CA LEU A 17 14.42 4.79 1.65
C LEU A 17 15.64 3.87 1.49
N ASN A 18 16.03 3.18 2.56
CA ASN A 18 17.20 2.31 2.52
C ASN A 18 16.95 1.10 1.59
N LYS A 19 17.79 0.98 0.55
CA LYS A 19 17.71 -0.06 -0.49
C LYS A 19 17.76 -1.48 0.08
N LYS A 20 18.36 -1.68 1.26
CA LYS A 20 18.44 -3.00 1.93
C LYS A 20 17.07 -3.59 2.26
N TYR A 21 16.03 -2.75 2.37
CA TYR A 21 14.67 -3.20 2.64
C TYR A 21 13.89 -3.60 1.39
N PHE A 22 14.49 -3.51 0.20
CA PHE A 22 13.82 -3.83 -1.05
C PHE A 22 14.34 -5.13 -1.65
N ASN A 23 13.47 -5.81 -2.40
CA ASN A 23 13.81 -6.96 -3.22
C ASN A 23 13.27 -6.76 -4.64
N THR A 24 14.16 -6.37 -5.55
CA THR A 24 13.82 -6.02 -6.93
C THR A 24 13.23 -7.17 -7.73
N ARG A 25 13.43 -8.43 -7.31
CA ARG A 25 12.82 -9.62 -7.94
C ARG A 25 11.30 -9.62 -7.86
N HIS A 26 10.72 -8.86 -6.94
CA HIS A 26 9.27 -8.74 -6.76
C HIS A 26 8.71 -7.40 -7.29
N ASN A 27 9.50 -6.63 -8.03
CA ASN A 27 9.00 -5.42 -8.68
C ASN A 27 8.02 -5.78 -9.80
N LYS A 28 6.90 -5.08 -9.89
CA LYS A 28 5.87 -5.29 -10.92
C LYS A 28 5.24 -3.97 -11.32
N CYS A 29 4.94 -3.80 -12.60
CA CYS A 29 4.18 -2.64 -13.08
C CYS A 29 2.82 -3.11 -13.57
N TYR A 30 1.79 -2.35 -13.20
CA TYR A 30 0.40 -2.66 -13.49
C TYR A 30 -0.22 -1.68 -14.49
N CYS A 31 0.59 -0.92 -15.23
CA CYS A 31 0.11 -0.10 -16.35
C CYS A 31 -0.39 -0.98 -17.51
N SER A 32 -1.18 -0.39 -18.40
CA SER A 32 -1.74 -1.08 -19.57
C SER A 32 -0.72 -1.74 -20.51
N ILE A 33 0.54 -1.28 -20.51
CA ILE A 33 1.63 -1.90 -21.29
C ILE A 33 2.16 -3.16 -20.61
N CYS A 34 2.33 -3.12 -19.28
CA CYS A 34 2.98 -4.19 -18.53
C CYS A 34 2.01 -5.24 -18.00
N TYR A 35 0.74 -4.86 -17.80
CA TYR A 35 -0.32 -5.72 -17.30
C TYR A 35 -1.44 -5.78 -18.33
N LYS A 36 -1.43 -6.87 -19.11
CA LYS A 36 -2.26 -7.02 -20.29
C LYS A 36 -3.75 -6.98 -19.93
N PRO A 37 -4.64 -6.48 -20.80
CA PRO A 37 -6.08 -6.47 -20.55
C PRO A 37 -6.70 -7.85 -20.31
N SER A 38 -6.07 -8.91 -20.81
CA SER A 38 -6.45 -10.31 -20.58
C SER A 38 -6.19 -10.80 -19.16
N GLU A 39 -5.37 -10.07 -18.39
CA GLU A 39 -5.04 -10.44 -17.02
C GLU A 39 -6.18 -10.09 -16.05
N PRO A 40 -6.41 -10.92 -15.01
CA PRO A 40 -7.54 -10.74 -14.11
C PRO A 40 -7.40 -9.51 -13.23
N LYS A 41 -8.29 -8.53 -13.36
CA LYS A 41 -8.33 -7.31 -12.52
C LYS A 41 -8.66 -7.57 -11.04
N VAL A 42 -9.05 -8.80 -10.71
CA VAL A 42 -9.41 -9.24 -9.37
C VAL A 42 -8.78 -10.60 -9.14
N LEU A 43 -7.99 -10.72 -8.08
CA LEU A 43 -7.26 -11.95 -7.78
C LEU A 43 -7.85 -12.68 -6.56
N PRO A 44 -8.22 -13.97 -6.71
CA PRO A 44 -8.64 -14.81 -5.60
C PRO A 44 -7.39 -15.44 -4.97
N VAL A 45 -6.64 -14.70 -4.15
CA VAL A 45 -5.47 -15.31 -3.47
C VAL A 45 -5.92 -16.17 -2.28
N VAL A 46 -6.98 -15.74 -1.59
CA VAL A 46 -7.76 -16.50 -0.60
C VAL A 46 -9.08 -15.73 -0.49
N ASN A 47 -10.26 -16.35 -0.37
CA ASN A 47 -11.50 -15.61 -0.15
C ASN A 47 -11.32 -14.68 1.07
N PRO A 48 -11.38 -13.33 0.95
CA PRO A 48 -11.97 -12.54 -0.13
C PRO A 48 -11.00 -12.07 -1.23
N LYS A 49 -11.56 -11.86 -2.41
CA LYS A 49 -10.88 -11.29 -3.58
C LYS A 49 -10.36 -9.86 -3.29
N TYR A 50 -9.23 -9.50 -3.88
CA TYR A 50 -8.70 -8.12 -3.83
C TYR A 50 -8.55 -7.53 -5.25
N THR A 51 -8.57 -6.20 -5.32
CA THR A 51 -8.42 -5.47 -6.58
C THR A 51 -6.95 -5.41 -7.00
N VAL A 52 -6.64 -5.73 -8.25
CA VAL A 52 -5.29 -5.51 -8.79
C VAL A 52 -5.02 -4.00 -8.87
N PRO A 53 -3.83 -3.51 -8.47
CA PRO A 53 -3.51 -2.10 -8.46
C PRO A 53 -3.16 -1.59 -9.87
N ILE A 54 -4.15 -1.57 -10.77
CA ILE A 54 -3.99 -1.06 -12.14
C ILE A 54 -3.47 0.38 -12.13
N ASP A 55 -2.48 0.66 -12.99
CA ASP A 55 -1.74 1.92 -13.10
C ASP A 55 -0.78 2.24 -11.94
N TRP A 56 -0.48 1.26 -11.08
CA TRP A 56 0.57 1.39 -10.05
C TRP A 56 1.85 0.67 -10.45
N VAL A 57 2.96 1.11 -9.86
CA VAL A 57 4.25 0.40 -9.88
C VAL A 57 4.56 -0.12 -8.48
N SER A 58 4.68 -1.43 -8.35
CA SER A 58 5.03 -2.15 -7.13
C SER A 58 6.55 -2.32 -7.02
N PHE A 59 7.09 -1.91 -5.88
CA PHE A 59 8.46 -2.18 -5.46
C PHE A 59 8.45 -3.16 -4.29
N GLY A 60 9.04 -4.33 -4.47
CA GLY A 60 9.01 -5.40 -3.46
C GLY A 60 9.76 -5.01 -2.19
N ILE A 61 9.13 -5.20 -1.03
CA ILE A 61 9.73 -4.99 0.29
C ILE A 61 10.19 -6.35 0.84
N GLN A 62 11.33 -6.37 1.53
CA GLN A 62 11.81 -7.55 2.23
C GLN A 62 10.94 -7.84 3.45
N VAL A 63 10.43 -9.07 3.51
CA VAL A 63 9.71 -9.59 4.67
C VAL A 63 10.65 -10.50 5.46
N ASP A 64 10.49 -10.52 6.78
CA ASP A 64 11.19 -11.48 7.63
C ASP A 64 10.89 -12.92 7.20
N LYS A 65 11.91 -13.66 6.76
CA LYS A 65 11.74 -14.99 6.15
C LYS A 65 11.25 -16.03 7.17
N ALA A 66 11.74 -15.99 8.40
CA ALA A 66 11.37 -16.93 9.44
C ALA A 66 9.90 -16.72 9.85
N PHE A 67 9.53 -15.46 10.12
CA PHE A 67 8.16 -15.07 10.42
C PHE A 67 7.20 -15.43 9.28
N ALA A 68 7.57 -15.13 8.03
CA ALA A 68 6.75 -15.43 6.86
C ALA A 68 6.55 -16.93 6.64
N SER A 69 7.59 -17.74 6.85
CA SER A 69 7.52 -19.19 6.72
C SER A 69 6.67 -19.83 7.81
N ASN A 70 6.94 -19.49 9.08
CA ASN A 70 6.25 -20.07 10.24
C ASN A 70 4.74 -19.74 10.23
N ASN A 71 4.37 -18.55 9.79
CA ASN A 71 2.97 -18.12 9.70
C ASN A 71 2.32 -18.42 8.33
N GLN A 72 3.09 -18.97 7.37
CA GLN A 72 2.66 -19.25 6.00
C GLN A 72 1.99 -18.03 5.33
N ILE A 73 2.55 -16.84 5.55
CA ILE A 73 1.91 -15.54 5.22
C ILE A 73 1.49 -15.47 3.75
N PHE A 74 2.38 -15.88 2.83
CA PHE A 74 2.09 -15.79 1.40
C PHE A 74 1.05 -16.82 0.92
N LYS A 75 0.77 -17.86 1.70
CA LYS A 75 -0.23 -18.90 1.39
C LYS A 75 -1.57 -18.65 2.07
N LYS A 76 -1.57 -18.20 3.33
CA LYS A 76 -2.77 -18.13 4.18
C LYS A 76 -3.33 -16.72 4.37
N TRP A 77 -2.50 -15.69 4.27
CA TRP A 77 -2.93 -14.33 4.62
C TRP A 77 -3.51 -13.60 3.41
N TYR A 78 -4.51 -12.76 3.68
CA TYR A 78 -5.20 -11.97 2.67
C TYR A 78 -4.29 -10.86 2.15
N THR A 79 -4.40 -10.55 0.86
CA THR A 79 -3.76 -9.36 0.30
C THR A 79 -4.64 -8.16 0.59
N THR A 80 -4.05 -7.14 1.21
CA THR A 80 -4.72 -5.87 1.52
C THR A 80 -3.82 -4.70 1.14
N PHE A 81 -4.37 -3.49 1.25
CA PHE A 81 -3.72 -2.23 0.95
C PHE A 81 -3.83 -1.32 2.16
N TYR A 82 -2.74 -0.64 2.48
CA TYR A 82 -2.65 0.33 3.55
C TYR A 82 -2.22 1.66 2.96
N GLY A 83 -3.14 2.64 2.93
CA GLY A 83 -2.83 3.99 2.49
C GLY A 83 -2.03 4.75 3.54
N THR A 84 -1.02 5.49 3.10
CA THR A 84 -0.13 6.24 4.00
C THR A 84 0.44 7.46 3.29
N SER A 85 1.06 8.38 4.03
CA SER A 85 1.87 9.47 3.47
C SER A 85 3.32 9.05 3.28
N LYS A 86 4.06 9.79 2.44
CA LYS A 86 5.50 9.57 2.21
C LYS A 86 6.31 9.63 3.50
N ASP A 87 5.94 10.53 4.42
CA ASP A 87 6.72 10.83 5.63
C ASP A 87 6.73 9.67 6.63
N LYS A 88 5.78 8.73 6.51
CA LYS A 88 5.65 7.55 7.36
C LYS A 88 6.33 6.31 6.77
N LEU A 89 6.75 6.36 5.50
CA LEU A 89 7.27 5.18 4.79
C LEU A 89 8.56 4.65 5.41
N ASN A 90 9.49 5.52 5.79
CA ASN A 90 10.76 5.08 6.36
C ASN A 90 10.55 4.30 7.65
N ASP A 91 9.67 4.81 8.53
CA ASP A 91 9.34 4.17 9.80
C ASP A 91 8.66 2.80 9.58
N ILE A 92 7.68 2.71 8.68
CA ILE A 92 6.99 1.44 8.40
C ILE A 92 7.92 0.41 7.74
N ILE A 93 8.69 0.83 6.73
CA ILE A 93 9.57 -0.08 5.97
C ILE A 93 10.73 -0.55 6.83
N HIS A 94 11.29 0.32 7.67
CA HIS A 94 12.35 -0.07 8.61
C HIS A 94 11.86 -1.15 9.58
N ASN A 95 10.69 -0.92 10.20
CA ASN A 95 10.12 -1.82 11.19
C ASN A 95 9.57 -3.12 10.59
N ARG A 96 9.37 -3.18 9.26
CA ARG A 96 8.76 -4.31 8.53
C ARG A 96 7.33 -4.68 8.97
N PHE A 97 6.75 -3.84 9.83
CA PHE A 97 5.38 -3.89 10.32
C PHE A 97 4.85 -2.46 10.35
N ILE A 98 3.54 -2.31 10.30
CA ILE A 98 2.88 -1.03 10.49
C ILE A 98 2.86 -0.76 12.01
N PRO A 99 3.50 0.32 12.50
CA PRO A 99 3.44 0.67 13.92
C PRO A 99 2.00 0.99 14.33
N PHE A 100 1.68 0.76 15.60
CA PHE A 100 0.43 1.23 16.17
C PHE A 100 0.52 2.72 16.50
N PRO A 101 -0.60 3.44 16.50
CA PRO A 101 -0.57 4.85 16.84
C PRO A 101 -0.15 5.00 18.31
N GLY A 102 0.71 5.99 18.59
CA GLY A 102 1.35 6.13 19.90
C GLY A 102 2.61 5.28 20.12
N ASP A 103 2.97 4.39 19.18
CA ASP A 103 4.27 3.72 19.21
C ASP A 103 5.39 4.73 18.99
N ASP A 104 6.52 4.51 19.67
CA ASP A 104 7.75 5.28 19.45
C ASP A 104 8.40 4.87 18.13
N LEU A 105 8.64 5.85 17.28
CA LEU A 105 9.36 5.69 16.03
C LEU A 105 10.86 5.91 16.25
N LEU A 106 11.66 5.39 15.34
CA LEU A 106 13.11 5.63 15.33
C LEU A 106 13.46 7.11 15.17
N SER A 107 12.55 7.89 14.59
CA SER A 107 12.67 9.34 14.51
C SER A 107 12.47 10.06 15.86
N GLY A 108 12.20 9.33 16.96
CA GLY A 108 11.87 9.90 18.27
C GLY A 108 10.46 10.50 18.34
N ARG A 109 9.67 10.36 17.27
CA ARG A 109 8.27 10.82 17.19
C ARG A 109 7.32 9.68 17.50
N LYS A 110 6.10 10.02 17.91
CA LYS A 110 4.99 9.06 18.02
C LYS A 110 4.40 8.77 16.65
N PHE A 111 4.10 7.50 16.36
CA PHE A 111 3.36 7.15 15.16
C PHE A 111 1.94 7.69 15.25
N THR A 112 1.49 8.33 14.18
CA THR A 112 0.12 8.82 14.05
C THR A 112 -0.52 8.21 12.83
N LEU A 113 -1.84 8.05 12.84
CA LEU A 113 -2.61 7.71 11.64
C LEU A 113 -3.10 8.97 10.95
N ASN A 114 -3.46 8.83 9.68
CA ASN A 114 -4.22 9.86 8.97
C ASN A 114 -5.73 9.74 9.27
N LEU A 115 -6.13 8.77 10.11
CA LEU A 115 -7.51 8.48 10.48
C LEU A 115 -7.77 8.84 11.95
N PRO A 116 -9.04 9.16 12.32
CA PRO A 116 -9.37 9.61 13.68
C PRO A 116 -9.17 8.57 14.79
N ASP A 117 -9.35 7.29 14.48
CA ASP A 117 -9.17 6.20 15.44
C ASP A 117 -7.68 5.87 15.58
N GLN A 118 -7.14 6.08 16.78
CA GLN A 118 -5.73 5.88 17.13
C GLN A 118 -5.43 4.52 17.78
N HIS A 119 -6.36 3.56 17.76
CA HIS A 119 -6.14 2.25 18.40
C HIS A 119 -6.03 1.09 17.41
N HIS A 120 -6.34 1.33 16.13
CA HIS A 120 -6.45 0.26 15.15
C HIS A 120 -5.66 0.55 13.88
N ILE A 121 -5.14 -0.51 13.26
CA ILE A 121 -4.62 -0.44 11.89
C ILE A 121 -5.77 -0.71 10.94
N TYR A 122 -5.90 0.15 9.92
CA TYR A 122 -6.92 0.05 8.88
C TYR A 122 -6.31 -0.32 7.54
N THR A 123 -6.78 -1.40 6.95
CA THR A 123 -6.43 -1.78 5.57
C THR A 123 -7.70 -1.91 4.73
N SER A 124 -7.51 -2.13 3.43
CA SER A 124 -8.60 -2.47 2.53
C SER A 124 -8.17 -3.50 1.50
N PRO A 125 -9.05 -4.42 1.10
CA PRO A 125 -8.85 -5.24 -0.12
C PRO A 125 -8.96 -4.41 -1.42
N SER A 126 -9.29 -3.11 -1.33
CA SER A 126 -9.38 -2.19 -2.46
C SER A 126 -8.25 -1.16 -2.45
N ILE A 127 -7.50 -1.11 -3.55
CA ILE A 127 -6.52 -0.06 -3.79
C ILE A 127 -7.19 1.31 -3.97
N ASN A 128 -8.40 1.35 -4.53
CA ASN A 128 -9.15 2.59 -4.73
C ASN A 128 -9.50 3.24 -3.39
N TYR A 129 -9.90 2.44 -2.41
CA TYR A 129 -10.10 2.92 -1.05
C TYR A 129 -8.81 3.42 -0.41
N SER A 130 -7.75 2.62 -0.50
CA SER A 130 -6.46 2.94 0.12
C SER A 130 -5.72 4.10 -0.55
N SER A 131 -6.20 4.55 -1.72
CA SER A 131 -5.65 5.69 -2.47
C SER A 131 -6.54 6.93 -2.43
N LEU A 132 -7.57 6.96 -1.58
CA LEU A 132 -8.31 8.19 -1.31
C LEU A 132 -7.37 9.22 -0.64
N ASP A 133 -7.50 10.49 -1.02
CA ASP A 133 -6.53 11.54 -0.63
C ASP A 133 -6.34 11.70 0.88
N HIS A 134 -7.40 11.59 1.67
CA HIS A 134 -7.32 11.63 3.14
C HIS A 134 -6.62 10.40 3.76
N VAL A 135 -6.46 9.30 3.02
CA VAL A 135 -5.76 8.08 3.46
C VAL A 135 -4.32 8.08 2.92
N SER A 136 -4.15 8.32 1.62
CA SER A 136 -2.88 8.40 0.89
C SER A 136 -2.78 9.75 0.16
N PRO A 137 -2.36 10.81 0.87
CA PRO A 137 -2.24 12.14 0.27
C PRO A 137 -1.14 12.14 -0.79
N ALA A 138 -1.40 12.82 -1.90
CA ALA A 138 -0.44 12.94 -3.00
C ALA A 138 0.73 13.87 -2.63
N ASP A 139 1.94 13.45 -2.98
CA ASP A 139 3.14 14.28 -2.94
C ASP A 139 3.37 14.97 -4.29
N LYS A 140 3.57 16.28 -4.25
CA LYS A 140 3.77 17.11 -5.43
C LYS A 140 5.25 17.23 -5.68
N VAL A 141 5.75 16.65 -6.76
CA VAL A 141 7.19 16.63 -7.04
C VAL A 141 7.46 17.00 -8.49
N ASP A 142 8.40 17.91 -8.67
CA ASP A 142 9.01 18.18 -9.97
C ASP A 142 10.11 17.14 -10.27
N ILE A 143 10.03 16.54 -11.46
CA ILE A 143 11.05 15.66 -12.01
C ILE A 143 11.33 16.10 -13.44
N ASN A 144 12.51 16.68 -13.65
CA ASN A 144 13.00 17.15 -14.94
C ASN A 144 12.07 18.21 -15.58
N ASN A 145 11.71 19.25 -14.82
CA ASN A 145 10.82 20.34 -15.23
C ASN A 145 9.40 19.87 -15.60
N GLN A 146 8.96 18.79 -14.96
CA GLN A 146 7.62 18.24 -15.11
C GLN A 146 7.06 17.91 -13.74
N TRP A 147 5.93 18.54 -13.41
CA TRP A 147 5.22 18.29 -12.17
C TRP A 147 4.40 17.00 -12.23
N TYR A 148 4.50 16.22 -11.17
CA TYR A 148 3.73 15.00 -10.94
C TYR A 148 3.11 15.01 -9.54
N ASP A 149 1.94 14.39 -9.45
CA ASP A 149 1.34 13.96 -8.19
C ASP A 149 1.66 12.48 -7.96
N PHE A 150 2.39 12.18 -6.89
CA PHE A 150 2.74 10.83 -6.50
C PHE A 150 1.92 10.36 -5.30
N GLN A 151 1.29 9.20 -5.42
CA GLN A 151 0.63 8.55 -4.28
C GLN A 151 1.33 7.26 -3.91
N VAL A 152 1.31 6.95 -2.61
CA VAL A 152 1.99 5.80 -2.03
C VAL A 152 1.04 4.96 -1.22
N VAL A 153 1.01 3.66 -1.51
CA VAL A 153 0.19 2.67 -0.79
C VAL A 153 1.06 1.45 -0.50
N LEU A 154 0.93 0.86 0.67
CA LEU A 154 1.59 -0.40 0.98
C LEU A 154 0.66 -1.56 0.62
N GLN A 155 1.10 -2.44 -0.26
CA GLN A 155 0.46 -3.75 -0.42
C GLN A 155 0.93 -4.64 0.73
N CYS A 156 -0.03 -5.15 1.49
CA CYS A 156 0.19 -5.89 2.71
C CYS A 156 -0.34 -7.32 2.62
N LYS A 157 0.11 -8.14 3.56
CA LYS A 157 -0.52 -9.39 3.93
C LYS A 157 -1.16 -9.23 5.30
N GLN A 158 -2.44 -9.55 5.43
CA GLN A 158 -3.18 -9.46 6.68
C GLN A 158 -3.68 -10.82 7.13
N ASN A 159 -3.45 -11.13 8.40
CA ASN A 159 -3.89 -12.37 9.02
C ASN A 159 -5.44 -12.41 9.07
N PRO A 160 -6.08 -13.42 8.46
CA PRO A 160 -7.54 -13.51 8.41
C PRO A 160 -8.21 -13.65 9.79
N ALA A 161 -7.49 -14.17 10.80
CA ALA A 161 -8.03 -14.36 12.15
C ALA A 161 -8.31 -13.04 12.89
N TYR A 162 -7.67 -11.94 12.46
CA TYR A 162 -7.66 -10.67 13.19
C TYR A 162 -8.26 -9.54 12.36
N ILE A 163 -9.37 -9.81 11.67
CA ILE A 163 -10.05 -8.85 10.80
C ILE A 163 -11.44 -8.57 11.34
N GLU A 164 -11.68 -7.33 11.75
CA GLU A 164 -13.04 -6.79 11.89
C GLU A 164 -13.36 -5.93 10.65
N LYS A 165 -14.46 -6.25 9.97
CA LYS A 165 -14.90 -5.53 8.76
C LYS A 165 -15.80 -4.37 9.16
N LYS A 166 -15.57 -3.20 8.56
CA LYS A 166 -16.37 -1.99 8.75
C LYS A 166 -16.78 -1.36 7.42
N SER A 167 -17.90 -0.66 7.46
CA SER A 167 -18.30 0.31 6.43
C SER A 167 -17.33 1.48 6.44
N SER A 168 -17.02 2.02 5.26
CA SER A 168 -16.22 3.23 5.18
C SER A 168 -17.04 4.52 5.32
N GLY A 169 -18.37 4.41 5.32
CA GLY A 169 -19.29 5.55 5.26
C GLY A 169 -19.26 6.28 3.91
N LYS A 170 -18.54 5.77 2.91
CA LYS A 170 -18.42 6.35 1.57
C LYS A 170 -18.95 5.35 0.54
N PRO A 171 -20.20 5.52 0.05
CA PRO A 171 -20.72 4.63 -0.98
C PRO A 171 -19.88 4.70 -2.25
N ASN A 172 -19.79 3.59 -2.98
CA ASN A 172 -19.19 3.49 -4.32
C ASN A 172 -17.68 3.77 -4.45
N VAL A 173 -16.89 3.70 -3.37
CA VAL A 173 -15.42 3.82 -3.48
C VAL A 173 -14.79 2.67 -4.30
N CYS A 174 -15.42 1.50 -4.29
CA CYS A 174 -14.97 0.33 -5.05
C CYS A 174 -16.16 -0.35 -5.71
N ASN A 175 -16.14 -0.43 -7.04
CA ASN A 175 -17.17 -1.13 -7.81
C ASN A 175 -17.16 -2.66 -7.62
N LEU A 176 -16.14 -3.19 -6.94
CA LEU A 176 -15.90 -4.62 -6.80
C LEU A 176 -16.25 -5.16 -5.41
N LEU A 177 -16.35 -4.29 -4.40
CA LEU A 177 -16.61 -4.68 -3.03
C LEU A 177 -17.62 -3.71 -2.41
N PRO A 178 -18.66 -4.22 -1.72
CA PRO A 178 -19.64 -3.35 -1.07
C PRO A 178 -18.97 -2.56 0.05
N ASP A 179 -19.47 -1.34 0.29
CA ASP A 179 -18.92 -0.43 1.30
C ASP A 179 -18.78 -1.09 2.68
N ALA A 180 -19.77 -1.87 3.12
CA ALA A 180 -19.75 -2.60 4.39
C ALA A 180 -18.58 -3.60 4.56
N LYS A 181 -17.85 -3.92 3.48
CA LYS A 181 -16.73 -4.87 3.48
C LYS A 181 -15.41 -4.25 3.03
N ILE A 182 -15.36 -2.93 2.82
CA ILE A 182 -14.22 -2.26 2.18
C ILE A 182 -13.14 -1.85 3.17
N GLN A 183 -13.47 -1.61 4.44
CA GLN A 183 -12.52 -1.22 5.46
C GLN A 183 -12.33 -2.38 6.44
N TRP A 184 -11.09 -2.81 6.66
CA TRP A 184 -10.74 -3.88 7.58
C TRP A 184 -9.86 -3.31 8.67
N LYS A 185 -10.24 -3.52 9.93
CA LYS A 185 -9.47 -3.06 11.08
C LYS A 185 -8.92 -4.22 11.89
N THR A 186 -7.85 -3.96 12.62
CA THR A 186 -7.24 -4.89 13.56
C THR A 186 -6.58 -4.12 14.71
N ASP A 187 -6.65 -4.69 15.90
CA ASP A 187 -5.92 -4.26 17.10
C ASP A 187 -4.71 -5.18 17.40
N GLN A 188 -4.50 -6.21 16.58
CA GLN A 188 -3.45 -7.20 16.81
C GLN A 188 -2.13 -6.77 16.17
N ARG A 189 -1.09 -6.67 16.99
CA ARG A 189 0.28 -6.42 16.52
C ARG A 189 0.76 -7.55 15.60
N SER A 190 1.59 -7.18 14.63
CA SER A 190 2.17 -8.11 13.65
C SER A 190 1.16 -8.90 12.81
N SER A 191 -0.13 -8.50 12.82
CA SER A 191 -1.18 -9.12 11.99
C SER A 191 -1.23 -8.56 10.57
N VAL A 192 -0.50 -7.47 10.30
CA VAL A 192 -0.38 -6.84 8.97
C VAL A 192 1.09 -6.66 8.61
N VAL A 193 1.50 -7.23 7.48
CA VAL A 193 2.89 -7.23 6.99
C VAL A 193 2.98 -6.53 5.63
N PRO A 194 3.63 -5.36 5.55
CA PRO A 194 3.95 -4.72 4.27
C PRO A 194 4.85 -5.60 3.42
N CYS A 195 4.44 -5.86 2.18
CA CYS A 195 5.14 -6.72 1.24
C CYS A 195 5.62 -5.98 -0.02
N SER A 196 4.95 -4.89 -0.39
CA SER A 196 5.37 -4.02 -1.49
C SER A 196 4.98 -2.57 -1.24
N LEU A 197 5.81 -1.63 -1.73
CA LEU A 197 5.45 -0.22 -1.88
C LEU A 197 4.89 0.00 -3.29
N LEU A 198 3.61 0.37 -3.36
CA LEU A 198 2.95 0.78 -4.59
C LEU A 198 3.10 2.30 -4.76
N ILE A 199 3.52 2.72 -5.95
CA ILE A 199 3.65 4.12 -6.33
C ILE A 199 2.81 4.36 -7.59
N ARG A 200 1.89 5.33 -7.52
CA ARG A 200 1.17 5.88 -8.68
C ARG A 200 1.70 7.27 -8.99
N ALA A 201 1.90 7.56 -10.27
CA ALA A 201 2.35 8.86 -10.75
C ALA A 201 1.30 9.43 -11.71
N THR A 202 0.78 10.61 -11.40
CA THR A 202 -0.13 11.36 -12.26
C THR A 202 0.58 12.60 -12.76
N LYS A 203 0.80 12.70 -14.08
CA LYS A 203 1.36 13.89 -14.70
C LYS A 203 0.39 15.05 -14.53
N ARG A 204 0.85 16.21 -14.06
CA ARG A 204 0.04 17.43 -14.06
C ARG A 204 0.08 18.07 -15.43
N SER A 205 -1.08 18.41 -15.95
CA SER A 205 -1.18 19.35 -17.06
C SER A 205 -0.66 20.70 -16.58
N THR A 206 0.33 21.24 -17.27
CA THR A 206 0.67 22.66 -17.17
C THR A 206 -0.54 23.44 -17.65
N VAL A 207 -1.20 24.15 -16.73
CA VAL A 207 -2.15 25.21 -17.08
C VAL A 207 -1.37 26.40 -17.61
#